data_AF-A0A3B8RR16-F1
#
_entry.id   AF-A0A3B8RR16-F1
#
_cell.length_a   1.000
_cell.length_b   1.000
_cell.length_c   1.000
_cell.angle_alpha   90.00
_cell.angle_beta   90.00
_cell.angle_gamma   90.00
#
_symmetry.space_group_name_H-M   'P 1'
#
loop_
_entity.id
_entity.type
_entity.pdbx_description
1 polymer ?
#
loop_
_entity_poly.entity_id
_entity_poly.type
_entity_poly.pdbx_seq_one_letter_code
_entity_poly.pdbx_strand_id
1 'polypeptide(L)'
;FNTGMVGYPETMTDPSYRGQILVCTYPLIGNYGVPGNEKEDNLYKHFESDAIHVRALIVADYSEGQDHWNSKRSLSDWMIEHKI
;
A
#
# COMPACT_ATOMS: atom_id res chain seq x y z
N PHE A 1 4.89 12.88 -5.87
CA PHE A 1 5.76 12.28 -4.85
C PHE A 1 5.15 12.56 -3.48
N ASN A 2 5.32 11.68 -2.50
CA ASN A 2 4.75 11.80 -1.16
C ASN A 2 5.87 11.67 -0.10
N THR A 3 5.84 12.57 0.89
CA THR A 3 6.85 12.68 1.96
C THR A 3 6.51 11.89 3.22
N GLY A 4 5.41 11.14 3.20
CA GLY A 4 5.01 10.22 4.25
C GLY A 4 6.03 9.10 4.40
N MET A 5 6.35 8.78 5.64
CA MET A 5 7.32 7.73 5.99
C MET A 5 6.66 6.38 6.28
N VAL A 6 5.35 6.38 6.51
CA VAL A 6 4.55 5.21 6.90
C VAL A 6 3.20 5.26 6.20
N GLY A 7 2.45 4.17 6.26
CA GLY A 7 1.11 4.06 5.69
C GLY A 7 1.08 4.01 4.16
N TYR A 8 1.97 3.22 3.53
CA TYR A 8 1.92 3.01 2.08
C TYR A 8 0.64 2.29 1.64
N PRO A 9 0.05 1.31 2.36
CA PRO A 9 -1.23 0.73 1.96
C PRO A 9 -2.37 1.76 1.95
N GLU A 10 -2.44 2.60 2.97
CA GLU A 10 -3.40 3.70 3.12
C GLU A 10 -3.21 4.73 2.01
N THR A 11 -1.96 5.16 1.77
CA THR A 11 -1.63 6.12 0.70
C THR A 11 -1.99 5.58 -0.69
N MET A 12 -1.74 4.30 -0.95
CA MET A 12 -2.07 3.66 -2.23
C MET A 12 -3.58 3.50 -2.46
N THR A 13 -4.35 3.44 -1.37
CA THR A 13 -5.81 3.36 -1.38
C THR A 13 -6.50 4.71 -1.22
N ASP A 14 -5.76 5.83 -1.19
CA ASP A 14 -6.37 7.17 -1.16
C ASP A 14 -6.87 7.57 -2.58
N PRO A 15 -8.18 7.88 -2.75
CA PRO A 15 -8.77 8.31 -4.03
C PRO A 15 -8.09 9.54 -4.65
N SER A 16 -7.40 10.35 -3.86
CA SER A 16 -6.69 11.55 -4.30
C SER A 16 -5.53 11.24 -5.24
N TYR A 17 -4.96 10.03 -5.19
CA TYR A 17 -3.88 9.59 -6.08
C TYR A 17 -4.37 8.89 -7.35
N ARG A 18 -5.68 8.91 -7.63
CA ARG A 18 -6.25 8.22 -8.79
C ARG A 18 -5.57 8.63 -10.09
N GLY A 19 -5.03 7.64 -10.79
CA GLY A 19 -4.37 7.86 -12.10
C GLY A 19 -2.93 8.36 -12.02
N GLN A 20 -2.38 8.57 -10.82
CA GLN A 20 -1.04 9.11 -10.62
C GLN A 20 -0.02 7.99 -10.40
N ILE A 21 1.24 8.27 -10.74
CA ILE A 21 2.39 7.45 -10.34
C ILE A 21 2.91 7.99 -9.01
N LEU A 22 2.85 7.18 -7.96
CA LEU A 22 3.26 7.55 -6.62
C LEU A 22 4.76 7.32 -6.46
N VAL A 23 5.50 8.35 -6.05
CA VAL A 23 6.92 8.26 -5.70
C VAL A 23 7.05 8.45 -4.20
N CYS A 24 7.51 7.43 -3.48
CA CYS A 24 7.77 7.50 -2.05
C CYS A 24 9.16 8.08 -1.79
N THR A 25 9.27 9.06 -0.89
CA THR A 25 10.58 9.57 -0.48
C THR A 25 11.23 8.71 0.60
N TYR A 26 10.43 7.97 1.37
CA TYR A 26 10.96 7.06 2.37
C TYR A 26 11.55 5.82 1.68
N PRO A 27 12.79 5.42 2.00
CA PRO A 27 13.51 4.46 1.18
C PRO A 27 13.02 3.02 1.33
N LEU A 28 12.57 2.62 2.54
CA LEU A 28 12.22 1.25 2.84
C LEU A 28 10.70 1.04 2.72
N ILE A 29 10.26 0.40 1.63
CA ILE A 29 8.84 0.15 1.37
C ILE A 29 8.57 -1.36 1.27
N GLY A 30 7.45 -1.82 1.83
CA GLY A 30 7.07 -3.24 1.87
C GLY A 30 7.45 -3.99 3.16
N ASN A 31 8.20 -3.37 4.06
CA ASN A 31 8.74 -3.99 5.29
C ASN A 31 7.67 -4.54 6.26
N TYR A 32 6.48 -3.94 6.29
CA TYR A 32 5.35 -4.43 7.11
C TYR A 32 4.24 -5.11 6.31
N GLY A 33 4.45 -5.33 5.01
CA GLY A 33 3.47 -5.95 4.13
C GLY A 33 2.14 -5.21 4.02
N VAL A 34 1.11 -5.95 3.61
CA VAL A 34 -0.25 -5.42 3.44
C VAL A 34 -1.19 -6.09 4.44
N PRO A 35 -2.03 -5.31 5.15
CA PRO A 35 -2.99 -5.84 6.09
C PRO A 35 -4.12 -6.63 5.39
N GLY A 36 -4.89 -7.36 6.18
CA GLY A 36 -6.04 -8.14 5.70
C GLY A 36 -7.22 -7.28 5.27
N ASN A 37 -8.16 -7.90 4.54
CA ASN A 37 -9.38 -7.28 4.03
C ASN A 37 -10.51 -7.22 5.09
N GLU A 38 -10.17 -7.08 6.37
CA GLU A 38 -11.14 -7.03 7.47
C GLU A 38 -12.05 -5.79 7.33
N LYS A 39 -13.34 -5.96 7.61
CA LYS A 39 -14.33 -4.90 7.54
C LYS A 39 -14.98 -4.63 8.88
N GLU A 40 -15.18 -3.36 9.18
CA GLU A 40 -15.92 -2.85 10.34
C GLU A 40 -16.90 -1.79 9.81
N ASP A 41 -18.18 -1.88 10.18
CA ASP A 41 -19.25 -1.01 9.70
C ASP A 41 -19.32 -0.88 8.15
N ASN A 42 -19.07 -1.99 7.44
CA ASN A 42 -18.98 -2.08 5.97
C ASN A 42 -17.81 -1.34 5.32
N LEU A 43 -16.88 -0.79 6.11
CA LEU A 43 -15.65 -0.15 5.64
C LEU A 43 -14.44 -1.05 5.88
N TYR A 44 -13.42 -0.94 5.02
CA TYR A 44 -12.16 -1.64 5.25
C TYR A 44 -11.45 -1.03 6.47
N LYS A 45 -11.03 -1.88 7.41
CA LYS A 45 -10.43 -1.43 8.67
C LYS A 45 -9.05 -0.77 8.49
N HIS A 46 -8.36 -1.12 7.42
CA HIS A 46 -6.95 -0.78 7.20
C HIS A 46 -6.67 -0.16 5.83
N PHE A 47 -7.72 0.25 5.10
CA PHE A 47 -7.60 0.89 3.78
C PHE A 47 -8.48 2.14 3.74
N GLU A 48 -8.03 3.17 3.04
CA GLU A 48 -8.76 4.45 2.89
C GLU A 48 -9.89 4.36 1.85
N SER A 49 -9.89 3.32 1.03
CA SER A 49 -10.94 3.03 0.05
C SER A 49 -11.02 1.54 -0.28
N ASP A 50 -11.89 1.22 -1.24
CA ASP A 50 -12.13 -0.13 -1.75
C ASP A 50 -11.14 -0.58 -2.84
N ALA A 51 -10.23 0.28 -3.30
CA ALA A 51 -9.31 -0.04 -4.40
C ALA A 51 -7.94 0.65 -4.27
N ILE A 52 -6.94 0.07 -4.94
CA ILE A 52 -5.68 0.78 -5.21
C ILE A 52 -5.92 1.81 -6.30
N HIS A 53 -5.62 3.09 -6.01
CA HIS A 53 -5.89 4.21 -6.92
C HIS A 53 -4.66 4.66 -7.71
N VAL A 54 -3.47 4.39 -7.19
CA VAL A 54 -2.20 4.68 -7.88
C VAL A 54 -2.04 3.81 -9.13
N ARG A 55 -1.36 4.33 -10.15
CA ARG A 55 -1.02 3.61 -11.39
C ARG A 55 0.29 2.85 -11.33
N ALA A 56 1.20 3.31 -10.49
CA ALA A 56 2.47 2.68 -10.23
C ALA A 56 3.05 3.25 -8.94
N LEU A 57 3.95 2.49 -8.32
CA LEU A 57 4.68 2.87 -7.13
C LEU A 57 6.18 2.89 -7.48
N ILE A 58 6.85 3.99 -7.18
CA ILE A 58 8.30 4.16 -7.34
C ILE A 58 8.91 4.30 -5.94
N VAL A 59 9.83 3.39 -5.63
CA VAL A 59 10.49 3.28 -4.33
C VAL A 59 12.01 3.23 -4.54
N ALA A 60 12.76 3.63 -3.51
CA ALA A 60 14.22 3.50 -3.55
C ALA A 60 14.66 2.06 -3.27
N ASP A 61 14.05 1.41 -2.27
CA ASP A 61 14.32 0.04 -1.89
C ASP A 61 13.02 -0.69 -1.53
N TYR A 62 12.87 -1.91 -2.06
CA TYR A 62 11.73 -2.77 -1.78
C TYR A 62 12.15 -3.88 -0.83
N SER A 63 11.49 -3.96 0.30
CA SER A 63 11.72 -5.04 1.26
C SER A 63 11.01 -6.31 0.80
N GLU A 64 11.78 -7.32 0.39
CA GLU A 64 11.23 -8.64 0.04
C GLU A 64 10.66 -9.39 1.25
N GLY A 65 11.24 -9.14 2.43
CA GLY A 65 10.79 -9.70 3.70
C GLY A 65 9.82 -8.77 4.40
N GLN A 66 8.62 -9.27 4.69
CA GLN A 66 7.66 -8.57 5.54
C GLN A 66 7.61 -9.19 6.93
N ASP A 67 7.67 -8.36 7.97
CA ASP A 67 7.45 -8.80 9.35
C ASP A 67 6.62 -7.75 10.09
N HIS A 68 5.34 -8.07 10.23
CA HIS A 68 4.41 -7.27 11.00
C HIS A 68 3.24 -8.15 11.44
N TRP A 69 2.79 -8.00 12.68
CA TRP A 69 1.73 -8.83 13.28
C TRP A 69 0.42 -8.83 12.48
N ASN A 70 0.14 -7.73 11.76
CA ASN A 70 -1.06 -7.56 10.95
C ASN A 70 -0.83 -7.89 9.45
N SER A 71 0.38 -8.27 9.04
CA SER A 71 0.66 -8.55 7.63
C SER A 71 -0.01 -9.86 7.19
N LYS A 72 -0.71 -9.83 6.06
CA LYS A 72 -1.36 -11.01 5.46
C LYS A 72 -0.79 -11.42 4.11
N ARG A 73 -0.16 -10.49 3.38
CA ARG A 73 0.43 -10.70 2.05
C ARG A 73 1.51 -9.66 1.75
N SER A 74 2.43 -10.00 0.85
CA SER A 74 3.46 -9.06 0.39
C SER A 74 2.86 -7.90 -0.38
N LEU A 75 3.54 -6.76 -0.34
CA LEU A 75 3.17 -5.60 -1.15
C LEU A 75 3.25 -5.93 -2.65
N SER A 76 4.25 -6.73 -3.07
CA SER A 76 4.34 -7.19 -4.46
C SER A 76 3.15 -8.05 -4.87
N ASP A 77 2.78 -9.07 -4.07
CA ASP A 77 1.62 -9.93 -4.36
C ASP A 77 0.33 -9.11 -4.46
N TRP A 78 0.16 -8.15 -3.54
CA TRP A 78 -0.99 -7.27 -3.53
C TRP A 78 -1.08 -6.39 -4.78
N MET A 79 0.03 -5.83 -5.24
CA MET A 79 0.09 -5.02 -6.47
C MET A 79 -0.21 -5.87 -7.72
N ILE A 80 0.35 -7.09 -7.79
CA ILE A 80 0.10 -8.02 -8.89
C ILE A 80 -1.39 -8.40 -8.96
N GLU A 81 -2.01 -8.70 -7.82
CA GLU A 81 -3.44 -9.03 -7.71
C GLU A 81 -4.33 -7.90 -8.27
N HIS A 82 -3.94 -6.64 -8.02
CA HIS A 82 -4.67 -5.45 -8.44
C HIS A 82 -4.24 -4.90 -9.81
N LYS A 83 -3.30 -5.58 -10.50
CA LYS A 83 -2.77 -5.21 -11.82
C LYS A 83 -2.16 -3.80 -11.83
N ILE A 84 -1.39 -3.48 -10.80
CA ILE A 84 -0.61 -2.25 -10.67
C ILE A 84 0.83 -2.50 -11.13
#